data_AF-A0A162BCA7-F1
#
_entry.id   AF-A0A162BCA7-F1
#
_cell.length_a   1.000
_cell.length_b   1.000
_cell.length_c   1.000
_cell.angle_alpha   90.00
_cell.angle_beta   90.00
_cell.angle_gamma   90.00
#
_symmetry.space_group_name_H-M   'P 1'
#
loop_
_entity.id
_entity.type
_entity.pdbx_description
1 polymer ?
#
loop_
_entity_poly.entity_id
_entity_poly.type
_entity_poly.pdbx_seq_one_letter_code
_entity_poly.pdbx_strand_id
1 'polypeptide(L)' 'MRTATPALLTQTRKVGQAINIGDNISVEILSVKGMQVRLGITAPRNIAVHREEIYLKIKAELPGSAISLAH' A
#
# COMPACT_ATOMS: atom_id res chain seq x y z
N MET A 1 11.50 -18.81 -14.42
CA MET A 1 11.05 -17.41 -14.27
C MET A 1 11.19 -17.04 -12.80
N ARG A 2 11.98 -16.03 -12.44
CA ARG A 2 12.23 -15.65 -11.04
C ARG A 2 10.97 -14.99 -10.48
N THR A 3 10.29 -15.63 -9.54
CA THR A 3 9.25 -14.97 -8.74
C THR A 3 9.94 -13.94 -7.85
N ALA A 4 9.60 -12.66 -8.02
CA ALA A 4 10.13 -11.62 -7.15
C ALA A 4 9.52 -11.80 -5.76
N THR A 5 10.33 -12.23 -4.79
CA THR A 5 9.94 -12.27 -3.38
C THR A 5 9.60 -10.84 -2.95
N PRO A 6 8.46 -10.59 -2.27
CA PRO A 6 8.15 -9.26 -1.76
C PRO A 6 9.22 -8.82 -0.77
N ALA A 7 9.97 -7.78 -1.12
CA ALA A 7 11.00 -7.19 -0.26
C ALA A 7 10.44 -5.92 0.38
N LEU A 8 10.52 -5.84 1.71
CA LEU A 8 10.16 -4.64 2.46
C LEU A 8 11.25 -3.57 2.26
N LEU A 9 10.85 -2.37 1.84
CA LEU A 9 11.72 -1.21 1.73
C LEU A 9 11.29 -0.14 2.74
N THR A 10 12.21 0.27 3.62
CA THR A 10 11.96 1.30 4.64
C THR A 10 12.61 2.62 4.23
N GLN A 11 11.86 3.71 4.26
CA GLN A 11 12.33 5.06 3.97
C GLN A 11 11.79 6.05 5.00
N THR A 12 12.67 6.91 5.51
CA THR A 12 12.29 7.98 6.44
C THR A 12 12.05 9.26 5.67
N ARG A 13 10.88 9.89 5.88
CA ARG A 13 10.47 11.13 5.20
C ARG A 13 10.11 12.21 6.21
N LYS A 14 10.45 13.45 5.87
CA LYS A 14 9.97 14.64 6.58
C LYS A 14 8.61 15.08 6.03
N VAL A 15 7.90 15.92 6.79
CA VAL A 15 6.68 16.58 6.30
C VAL A 15 6.97 17.35 5.01
N GLY A 16 6.08 17.23 4.01
CA GLY A 16 6.23 17.78 2.67
C GLY A 16 7.11 16.97 1.73
N GLN A 17 7.65 15.82 2.16
CA GLN A 17 8.37 14.91 1.27
C GLN A 17 7.46 13.79 0.74
N ALA A 18 7.79 13.29 -0.44
CA ALA A 18 7.05 12.23 -1.12
C ALA A 18 7.90 10.96 -1.37
N ILE A 19 7.19 9.86 -1.58
CA ILE A 19 7.70 8.56 -2.01
C ILE A 19 6.93 8.20 -3.29
N ASN A 20 7.64 7.87 -4.36
CA ASN A 20 7.02 7.48 -5.62
C ASN A 20 7.13 5.97 -5.79
N ILE A 21 6.04 5.34 -6.23
CA ILE A 21 5.96 3.90 -6.50
C ILE A 21 5.61 3.74 -7.99
N GLY A 22 6.58 3.28 -8.77
CA GLY A 22 6.50 3.33 -10.24
C GLY A 22 6.33 4.76 -10.73
N ASP A 23 5.60 4.93 -11.84
CA ASP A 23 5.41 6.23 -12.49
C ASP A 23 4.08 6.92 -12.13
N ASN A 24 3.15 6.20 -11.49
CA ASN A 24 1.76 6.64 -11.37
C ASN A 24 1.27 6.80 -9.92
N ILE A 25 2.04 6.34 -8.93
CA ILE A 25 1.64 6.41 -7.52
C ILE A 25 2.63 7.28 -6.76
N SER A 26 2.11 8.21 -5.96
CA SER A 26 2.92 9.03 -5.05
C SER A 26 2.27 9.09 -3.67
N VAL A 27 3.10 8.95 -2.63
CA VAL A 27 2.70 9.01 -1.22
C VAL A 27 3.44 10.17 -0.56
N GLU A 28 2.72 11.16 -0.06
CA GLU A 28 3.26 12.37 0.56
C GLU A 28 2.94 12.42 2.06
N ILE A 29 3.87 12.91 2.85
CA ILE A 29 3.68 13.12 4.28
C ILE A 29 3.14 14.54 4.47
N LEU A 30 1.84 14.68 4.67
CA LEU A 30 1.17 15.99 4.76
C LEU A 30 1.36 16.65 6.13
N SER A 31 1.32 15.88 7.22
CA SER A 31 1.53 16.41 8.57
C SER A 31 1.79 15.29 9.57
N VAL A 32 2.50 15.60 10.65
CA VAL A 32 2.64 14.72 11.83
C VAL A 32 2.06 15.46 13.04
N LYS A 33 1.16 14.81 13.78
CA LYS A 33 0.57 15.34 15.01
C LYS A 33 0.62 14.26 16.09
N GLY A 34 1.54 14.41 17.04
CA GLY A 34 1.80 13.39 18.05
C GLY A 34 2.18 12.07 17.38
N MET A 35 1.42 11.01 17.64
CA MET A 35 1.62 9.68 17.04
C MET A 35 0.86 9.48 15.72
N GLN A 36 0.08 10.47 15.27
CA GLN A 36 -0.70 10.37 14.04
C GLN A 36 0.03 11.03 12.88
N VAL A 37 0.06 10.34 11.74
CA VAL A 37 0.62 10.84 10.49
C VAL A 37 -0.51 10.98 9.47
N ARG A 38 -0.60 12.14 8.83
CA ARG A 38 -1.47 12.36 7.68
C ARG A 38 -0.68 12.07 6.42
N LEU A 39 -1.16 11.10 5.65
CA LEU A 39 -0.58 10.69 4.38
C LEU A 39 -1.51 11.13 3.25
N GLY A 40 -0.94 11.78 2.23
CA GLY A 40 -1.59 12.01 0.94
C GLY A 40 -1.19 10.87 0.00
N ILE A 41 -2.16 10.23 -0.65
CA ILE A 41 -1.90 9.17 -1.62
C ILE A 41 -2.52 9.61 -2.95
N THR A 42 -1.69 9.75 -3.96
CA THR A 42 -2.11 10.02 -5.33
C THR A 42 -1.91 8.75 -6.14
N ALA A 43 -2.97 8.25 -6.74
CA ALA A 43 -2.95 7.09 -7.63
C ALA A 43 -3.99 7.27 -8.74
N PRO A 44 -3.79 6.69 -9.92
CA PRO A 44 -4.78 6.68 -10.98
C PRO A 44 -6.03 5.89 -10.57
N ARG A 45 -7.18 6.20 -11.21
CA ARG A 45 -8.49 5.63 -10.84
C ARG A 45 -8.61 4.11 -10.99
N ASN A 46 -7.74 3.49 -11.80
CA ASN A 46 -7.69 2.05 -11.97
C ASN A 46 -7.03 1.32 -10.78
N ILE A 47 -6.35 2.05 -9.89
CA ILE A 47 -5.69 1.49 -8.71
C ILE A 47 -6.52 1.87 -7.48
N ALA A 48 -7.11 0.86 -6.86
CA ALA A 48 -7.89 1.06 -5.65
C ALA A 48 -6.96 1.29 -4.45
N VAL A 49 -7.20 2.38 -3.72
CA VAL A 49 -6.48 2.72 -2.48
C VAL A 49 -7.45 2.52 -1.33
N HIS A 50 -7.13 1.57 -0.45
CA HIS A 50 -7.95 1.23 0.70
C HIS A 50 -7.17 1.40 1.99
N ARG A 51 -7.88 1.65 3.09
CA ARG A 51 -7.32 1.48 4.43
C ARG A 51 -7.20 0.00 4.73
N GLU A 52 -6.17 -0.40 5.46
CA GLU A 52 -5.86 -1.81 5.71
C GLU A 52 -7.03 -2.57 6.34
N GLU A 53 -7.70 -1.96 7.33
CA GLU A 53 -8.84 -2.56 8.02
C GLU A 53 -10.05 -2.80 7.11
N ILE A 54 -10.19 -2.05 6.03
CA ILE A 54 -11.26 -2.23 5.02
C ILE A 54 -10.81 -3.25 3.97
N TYR A 55 -9.54 -3.18 3.55
CA TYR A 55 -8.97 -4.13 2.59
C TYR A 55 -9.04 -5.57 3.09
N LEU A 56 -8.70 -5.81 4.37
CA LEU A 56 -8.74 -7.15 4.97
C LEU A 56 -10.17 -7.72 4.99
N LYS A 57 -11.18 -6.89 5.24
CA LYS A 57 -12.59 -7.31 5.20
C LYS A 57 -13.03 -7.67 3.80
N ILE A 58 -12.77 -6.80 2.82
CA ILE A 58 -13.10 -7.05 1.42
C ILE A 58 -12.42 -8.34 0.95
N LYS A 59 -11.13 -8.52 1.24
CA LYS A 59 -10.38 -9.71 0.82
C LYS A 59 -10.85 -10.99 1.50
N ALA A 60 -11.36 -10.92 2.73
CA ALA A 60 -11.94 -12.06 3.42
C ALA A 60 -13.30 -12.49 2.84
N GLU A 61 -14.04 -11.55 2.24
CA GLU A 61 -15.36 -11.79 1.64
C GLU A 61 -15.30 -12.19 0.16
N LEU A 62 -14.15 -12.08 -0.51
CA LEU A 62 -13.95 -12.58 -1.87
C LEU A 62 -13.67 -14.11 -1.87
N PRO A 63 -14.56 -14.96 -2.41
CA PRO A 63 -14.32 -16.39 -2.57
C PRO A 63 -13.34 -16.60 -3.74
N GLY A 64 -12.05 -16.50 -3.48
CA GLY A 64 -11.05 -16.56 -4.55
C GLY A 64 -9.62 -16.83 -4.12
N SER A 65 -9.39 -17.26 -2.89
CA SER A 65 -8.06 -17.68 -2.42
C SER A 65 -8.07 -19.16 -2.04
N ALA A 66 -8.46 -20.01 -3.00
CA ALA A 66 -7.98 -21.38 -3.05
C ALA A 66 -6.46 -21.32 -3.26
N ILE A 67 -5.70 -21.14 -2.17
CA ILE A 67 -4.26 -21.32 -2.19
C ILE A 67 -4.04 -22.81 -2.36
N SER A 68 -3.59 -23.18 -3.54
CA SER A 68 -3.00 -24.47 -3.88
C SER A 68 -1.95 -24.84 -2.83
N LEU A 69 -2.34 -25.68 -1.88
CA LEU A 69 -1.45 -26.52 -1.09
C LEU A 69 -1.79 -27.98 -1.42
N ALA A 70 -1.33 -28.40 -2.60
CA ALA A 70 -1.17 -29.80 -2.95
C ALA A 70 0.21 -29.97 -3.61
N HIS A 71 0.95 -30.94 -3.07
CA HIS A 71 2.35 -31.37 -3.30
C HIS A 71 3.38 -30.72 -2.37
#